data_AF-A0AA46ZPN7-F1
#
_entry.id   AF-A0AA46ZPN7-F1
#
_cell.length_a   1.000
_cell.length_b   1.000
_cell.length_c   1.000
_cell.angle_alpha   90.00
_cell.angle_beta   90.00
_cell.angle_gamma   90.00
#
_symmetry.space_group_name_H-M   'P 1'
#
loop_
_entity.id
_entity.type
_entity.pdbx_description
1 polymer ?
#
loop_
_entity_poly.entity_id
_entity_poly.type
_entity_poly.pdbx_seq_one_letter_code
_entity_poly.pdbx_strand_id
1 'polypeptide(L)'
;MFDLLRLLNENTPSVIRDMDEWFQDFPGDAAWNVYSDYCVGNPDKANDSFSFVITLNHDTDENFSEYISSVAPKDLKNTRQASGGLISYLNSPVAFSVTFMVERESKLLRKYITDGNMIDFTSDMRGLVAQWLNEPGVDITYWQRLDRALAAFSADVGRKGFNSKLARQILLTSSFASFLFVVLNRLKAPARIRWVTDRDATFERYNEISFDIAFMFFLLVRSNDGNPADPTKPRFVFAYPFMDGSTDYAEHVRLPDYLAGLCADLKLPGIEFSHAKFETIFGGAIINSRNNLLMEVLGSAEKITTRRIGFTA
;
A
#
# COMPACT_ATOMS: atom_id res chain seq x y z
N MET A 1 -6.18 15.04 2.79
CA MET A 1 -5.67 13.73 2.29
C MET A 1 -5.16 13.79 0.86
N PHE A 2 -5.81 14.51 -0.06
CA PHE A 2 -5.25 14.76 -1.40
C PHE A 2 -3.86 15.41 -1.34
N ASP A 3 -3.63 16.30 -0.37
CA ASP A 3 -2.29 16.84 -0.09
C ASP A 3 -1.25 15.77 0.23
N LEU A 4 -1.59 14.68 0.94
CA LEU A 4 -0.65 13.59 1.19
C LEU A 4 -0.24 12.92 -0.11
N LEU A 5 -1.20 12.62 -0.99
CA LEU A 5 -0.94 12.01 -2.29
C LEU A 5 -0.11 12.93 -3.19
N ARG A 6 -0.43 14.23 -3.20
CA ARG A 6 0.35 15.25 -3.91
C ARG A 6 1.77 15.34 -3.37
N LEU A 7 1.94 15.38 -2.05
CA LEU A 7 3.23 15.42 -1.39
C LEU A 7 4.06 14.16 -1.68
N LEU A 8 3.44 12.98 -1.70
CA LEU A 8 4.11 11.75 -2.10
C LEU A 8 4.59 11.84 -3.54
N ASN A 9 3.76 12.31 -4.47
CA ASN A 9 4.15 12.49 -5.87
C ASN A 9 5.26 13.55 -6.06
N GLU A 10 5.22 14.66 -5.32
CA GLU A 10 6.19 15.77 -5.46
C GLU A 10 7.52 15.47 -4.75
N ASN A 11 7.50 14.76 -3.61
CA ASN A 11 8.67 14.61 -2.74
C ASN A 11 9.36 13.25 -2.80
N THR A 12 8.97 12.38 -3.74
CA THR A 12 9.61 11.07 -3.92
C THR A 12 10.20 10.82 -5.32
N PRO A 13 10.83 11.82 -5.97
CA PRO A 13 11.38 11.64 -7.33
C PRO A 13 12.45 10.53 -7.38
N SER A 14 13.15 10.27 -6.26
CA SER A 14 14.11 9.17 -6.17
C SER A 14 13.43 7.79 -6.19
N VAL A 15 12.23 7.65 -5.62
CA VAL A 15 11.45 6.39 -5.70
C VAL A 15 11.02 6.15 -7.14
N ILE A 16 10.52 7.19 -7.80
CA ILE A 16 10.06 7.13 -9.20
C ILE A 16 11.23 6.71 -10.11
N ARG A 17 12.39 7.38 -9.97
CA ARG A 17 13.58 7.06 -10.75
C ARG A 17 14.07 5.64 -10.52
N ASP A 18 14.20 5.21 -9.27
CA ASP A 18 14.68 3.87 -8.97
C ASP A 18 13.71 2.79 -9.48
N MET A 19 12.40 3.03 -9.42
CA MET A 19 11.41 2.12 -9.98
C MET A 19 11.44 2.08 -11.52
N ASP A 20 11.69 3.22 -12.17
CA ASP A 20 11.86 3.31 -13.62
C ASP A 20 13.10 2.54 -14.09
N GLU A 21 14.24 2.78 -13.43
CA GLU A 21 15.50 2.07 -13.68
C GLU A 21 15.34 0.56 -13.42
N TRP A 22 14.72 0.17 -12.30
CA TRP A 22 14.56 -1.23 -11.94
C TRP A 22 13.67 -2.00 -12.92
N PHE A 23 12.61 -1.34 -13.41
CA PHE A 23 11.67 -1.94 -14.34
C PHE A 23 11.92 -1.60 -15.80
N GLN A 24 13.06 -0.98 -16.17
CA GLN A 24 13.25 -0.44 -17.52
C GLN A 24 13.02 -1.49 -18.61
N ASP A 25 13.45 -2.74 -18.36
CA ASP A 25 13.43 -3.82 -19.35
C ASP A 25 12.05 -4.48 -19.50
N PHE A 26 11.09 -4.13 -18.64
CA PHE A 26 9.73 -4.65 -18.72
C PHE A 26 8.86 -3.83 -19.67
N PRO A 27 8.05 -4.49 -20.52
CA PRO A 27 7.25 -3.82 -21.53
C PRO A 27 6.15 -2.98 -20.88
N GLY A 28 5.78 -1.90 -21.56
CA GLY A 28 4.52 -1.23 -21.30
C GLY A 28 3.32 -2.16 -21.54
N ASP A 29 2.16 -1.81 -20.99
CA ASP A 29 0.93 -2.61 -21.10
C ASP A 29 0.98 -3.99 -20.43
N ALA A 30 2.03 -4.32 -19.69
CA ALA A 30 2.08 -5.55 -18.90
C ALA A 30 1.04 -5.54 -17.77
N ALA A 31 0.69 -6.73 -17.28
CA ALA A 31 -0.10 -6.89 -16.06
C ALA A 31 0.82 -6.93 -14.83
N TRP A 32 0.43 -6.25 -13.76
CA TRP A 32 1.22 -6.13 -12.54
C TRP A 32 0.40 -6.53 -11.32
N ASN A 33 1.10 -7.08 -10.32
CA ASN A 33 0.56 -7.35 -9.01
C ASN A 33 1.19 -6.41 -7.98
N VAL A 34 0.41 -5.95 -7.01
CA VAL A 34 0.85 -5.22 -5.84
C VAL A 34 0.40 -6.04 -4.64
N TYR A 35 1.34 -6.64 -3.93
CA TYR A 35 1.09 -7.37 -2.70
C TYR A 35 1.32 -6.44 -1.52
N SER A 36 0.47 -6.44 -0.51
CA SER A 36 0.67 -5.62 0.68
C SER A 36 0.38 -6.32 1.98
N ASP A 37 1.07 -5.86 3.02
CA ASP A 37 0.84 -6.25 4.41
C ASP A 37 1.23 -5.10 5.35
N TYR A 38 0.64 -5.12 6.56
CA TYR A 38 0.69 -4.01 7.49
C TYR A 38 0.97 -4.49 8.91
N CYS A 39 1.97 -3.88 9.55
CA CYS A 39 2.19 -4.04 10.98
C CYS A 39 1.83 -2.72 11.67
N VAL A 40 0.57 -2.57 12.05
CA VAL A 40 0.03 -1.34 12.63
C VAL A 40 -0.46 -1.58 14.05
N GLY A 41 -0.02 -0.72 14.97
CA GLY A 41 -0.62 -0.61 16.27
C GLY A 41 -0.13 -1.57 17.33
N ASN A 42 0.95 -2.30 17.06
CA ASN A 42 1.58 -3.19 18.02
C ASN A 42 2.34 -2.36 19.09
N PRO A 43 2.01 -2.52 20.39
CA PRO A 43 2.64 -1.76 21.46
C PRO A 43 4.14 -2.08 21.67
N ASP A 44 4.61 -3.21 21.17
CA ASP A 44 6.01 -3.64 21.30
C ASP A 44 6.88 -3.20 20.11
N LYS A 45 6.28 -2.56 19.11
CA LYS A 45 6.95 -2.10 17.88
C LYS A 45 7.25 -0.60 17.93
N ALA A 46 8.30 -0.20 17.22
CA ALA A 46 8.77 1.17 17.15
C ALA A 46 7.93 2.00 16.15
N ASN A 47 7.51 1.37 15.05
CA ASN A 47 6.81 2.02 13.96
C ASN A 47 5.53 1.27 13.61
N ASP A 48 4.58 2.01 13.05
CA ASP A 48 3.54 1.45 12.21
C ASP A 48 4.11 1.32 10.78
N SER A 49 4.03 0.13 10.18
CA SER A 49 4.64 -0.16 8.88
C SER A 49 3.62 -0.60 7.84
N PHE A 50 3.77 -0.06 6.62
CA PHE A 50 2.94 -0.37 5.46
C PHE A 50 3.84 -0.80 4.31
N SER A 51 3.84 -2.09 3.99
CA SER A 51 4.74 -2.65 2.98
C SER A 51 3.97 -3.04 1.73
N PHE A 52 4.55 -2.69 0.58
CA PHE A 52 4.02 -3.02 -0.72
C PHE A 52 5.13 -3.67 -1.54
N VAL A 53 4.84 -4.79 -2.19
CA VAL A 53 5.73 -5.49 -3.12
C VAL A 53 5.05 -5.52 -4.49
N ILE A 54 5.60 -4.76 -5.43
CA ILE A 54 5.16 -4.67 -6.81
C ILE A 54 5.89 -5.76 -7.59
N THR A 55 5.15 -6.56 -8.34
CA THR A 55 5.70 -7.59 -9.21
C THR A 55 5.07 -7.55 -10.59
N LEU A 56 5.87 -7.90 -11.61
CA LEU A 56 5.32 -8.25 -12.91
C LEU A 56 4.45 -9.50 -12.74
N ASN A 57 3.34 -9.60 -13.47
CA ASN A 57 2.59 -10.86 -13.57
C ASN A 57 3.35 -11.85 -14.48
N HIS A 58 4.39 -12.47 -13.91
CA HIS A 58 5.36 -13.31 -14.61
C HIS A 58 5.05 -14.82 -14.51
N ASP A 59 4.08 -15.21 -13.68
CA ASP A 59 3.67 -16.61 -13.47
C ASP A 59 2.18 -16.69 -13.09
N THR A 60 1.69 -17.91 -12.89
CA THR A 60 0.36 -18.24 -12.37
C THR A 60 0.30 -18.09 -10.84
N ASP A 61 -0.89 -17.91 -10.29
CA ASP A 61 -1.07 -17.83 -8.84
C ASP A 61 -0.71 -19.16 -8.16
N GLU A 62 -1.01 -20.29 -8.80
CA GLU A 62 -0.70 -21.62 -8.28
C GLU A 62 0.81 -21.84 -8.15
N ASN A 63 1.58 -21.56 -9.20
CA ASN A 63 3.05 -21.70 -9.18
C ASN A 63 3.68 -20.74 -8.16
N PHE A 64 3.16 -19.51 -8.09
CA PHE A 64 3.66 -18.52 -7.16
C PHE A 64 3.38 -18.93 -5.70
N SER A 65 2.17 -19.39 -5.39
CA SER A 65 1.83 -19.94 -4.08
C SER A 65 2.65 -21.18 -3.73
N GLU A 66 2.86 -22.09 -4.68
CA GLU A 66 3.71 -23.27 -4.47
C GLU A 66 5.16 -22.87 -4.15
N TYR A 67 5.72 -21.91 -4.89
CA TYR A 67 7.06 -21.38 -4.60
C TYR A 67 7.12 -20.78 -3.20
N ILE A 68 6.22 -19.85 -2.87
CA ILE A 68 6.24 -19.16 -1.57
C ILE A 68 6.02 -20.13 -0.41
N SER A 69 5.08 -21.07 -0.53
CA SER A 69 4.84 -22.10 0.50
C SER A 69 6.04 -23.03 0.68
N SER A 70 6.80 -23.32 -0.39
CA SER A 70 8.01 -24.13 -0.30
C SER A 70 9.16 -23.43 0.45
N VAL A 71 9.37 -22.12 0.20
CA VAL A 71 10.49 -21.37 0.80
C VAL A 71 10.11 -20.74 2.14
N ALA A 72 8.85 -20.40 2.35
CA ALA A 72 8.31 -19.77 3.55
C ALA A 72 6.96 -20.43 3.94
N PRO A 73 6.99 -21.66 4.50
CA PRO A 73 5.78 -22.44 4.78
C PRO A 73 4.92 -21.89 5.92
N LYS A 74 5.39 -20.87 6.64
CA LYS A 74 4.70 -20.25 7.77
C LYS A 74 4.92 -18.75 7.71
N ASP A 75 3.93 -18.00 8.21
CA ASP A 75 4.03 -16.55 8.42
C ASP A 75 5.25 -16.20 9.28
N LEU A 76 5.82 -15.01 9.07
CA LEU A 76 7.03 -14.59 9.77
C LEU A 76 6.84 -14.58 11.29
N LYS A 77 5.66 -14.22 11.79
CA LYS A 77 5.34 -14.23 13.23
C LYS A 77 5.48 -15.61 13.88
N ASN A 78 5.31 -16.67 13.09
CA ASN A 78 5.36 -18.07 13.53
C ASN A 78 6.72 -18.74 13.29
N THR A 79 7.73 -17.99 12.86
CA THR A 79 9.09 -18.49 12.63
C THR A 79 10.12 -17.78 13.52
N ARG A 80 11.18 -18.52 13.86
CA ARG A 80 12.36 -17.99 14.56
C ARG A 80 13.44 -17.49 13.61
N GLN A 81 13.46 -17.99 12.37
CA GLN A 81 14.43 -17.67 11.33
C GLN A 81 13.71 -17.12 10.11
N ALA A 82 14.35 -16.19 9.42
CA ALA A 82 13.88 -15.67 8.15
C ALA A 82 14.22 -16.64 7.00
N SER A 83 13.32 -16.77 6.03
CA SER A 83 13.56 -17.58 4.84
C SER A 83 14.54 -16.89 3.90
N GLY A 84 15.65 -17.58 3.59
CA GLY A 84 16.59 -17.15 2.55
C GLY A 84 15.93 -17.09 1.17
N GLY A 85 15.04 -18.03 0.83
CA GLY A 85 14.38 -18.07 -0.48
C GLY A 85 13.40 -16.90 -0.68
N LEU A 86 12.71 -16.47 0.38
CA LEU A 86 11.85 -15.30 0.32
C LEU A 86 12.68 -14.00 0.22
N ILE A 87 13.78 -13.90 0.97
CA ILE A 87 14.75 -12.80 0.83
C ILE A 87 15.32 -12.76 -0.60
N SER A 88 15.70 -13.90 -1.18
CA SER A 88 16.16 -13.98 -2.57
C SER A 88 15.09 -13.51 -3.56
N TYR A 89 13.83 -13.87 -3.33
CA TYR A 89 12.73 -13.40 -4.18
C TYR A 89 12.53 -11.89 -4.10
N LEU A 90 12.58 -11.30 -2.91
CA LEU A 90 12.52 -9.84 -2.71
C LEU A 90 13.67 -9.07 -3.39
N ASN A 91 14.77 -9.74 -3.70
CA ASN A 91 15.90 -9.18 -4.45
C ASN A 91 15.89 -9.55 -5.94
N SER A 92 14.86 -10.25 -6.41
CA SER A 92 14.77 -10.66 -7.81
C SER A 92 14.40 -9.49 -8.73
N PRO A 93 14.78 -9.51 -10.01
CA PRO A 93 14.46 -8.45 -10.95
C PRO A 93 12.95 -8.20 -11.14
N VAL A 94 12.10 -9.19 -10.83
CA VAL A 94 10.64 -9.08 -11.00
C VAL A 94 9.96 -8.44 -9.79
N ALA A 95 10.67 -8.14 -8.71
CA ALA A 95 10.11 -7.58 -7.49
C ALA A 95 10.70 -6.19 -7.17
N PHE A 96 9.85 -5.26 -6.79
CA PHE A 96 10.23 -3.96 -6.25
C PHE A 96 9.32 -3.63 -5.07
N SER A 97 9.89 -3.32 -3.92
CA SER A 97 9.15 -3.03 -2.72
C SER A 97 9.32 -1.59 -2.26
N VAL A 98 8.24 -1.04 -1.70
CA VAL A 98 8.22 0.24 -1.02
C VAL A 98 7.54 0.04 0.32
N THR A 99 8.27 0.36 1.39
CA THR A 99 7.77 0.28 2.76
C THR A 99 7.68 1.67 3.37
N PHE A 100 6.49 2.05 3.80
CA PHE A 100 6.25 3.30 4.52
C PHE A 100 6.30 3.04 6.03
N MET A 101 7.21 3.72 6.71
CA MET A 101 7.35 3.72 8.16
C MET A 101 6.72 4.99 8.73
N VAL A 102 5.72 4.83 9.58
CA VAL A 102 5.07 5.92 10.31
C VAL A 102 5.44 5.76 11.78
N GLU A 103 6.02 6.79 12.38
CA GLU A 103 6.38 6.74 13.81
C GLU A 103 5.13 6.47 14.65
N ARG A 104 5.18 5.43 15.49
CA ARG A 104 4.01 5.00 16.27
C ARG A 104 3.51 6.09 17.23
N GLU A 105 4.41 6.90 17.78
CA GLU A 105 4.07 8.02 18.68
C GLU A 105 3.27 9.12 17.99
N SER A 106 3.32 9.19 16.65
CA SER A 106 2.44 10.05 15.88
C SER A 106 0.98 9.63 15.94
N LYS A 107 0.70 8.39 16.38
CA LYS A 107 -0.62 7.74 16.39
C LYS A 107 -1.27 7.86 15.01
N LEU A 108 -0.51 7.38 14.01
CA LEU A 108 -0.73 7.54 12.56
C LEU A 108 -1.03 8.96 12.14
N LEU A 109 -0.13 9.87 12.53
CA LEU A 109 -0.15 11.28 12.15
C LEU A 109 -1.40 12.03 12.64
N ARG A 110 -1.90 11.73 13.85
CA ARG A 110 -3.15 12.32 14.41
C ARG A 110 -3.20 13.86 14.41
N LYS A 111 -2.03 14.50 14.45
CA LYS A 111 -1.92 15.97 14.41
C LYS A 111 -2.29 16.51 13.02
N TYR A 112 -1.99 15.74 11.98
CA TYR A 112 -2.30 16.07 10.59
C TYR A 112 -3.64 15.48 10.16
N ILE A 113 -3.88 14.19 10.38
CA ILE A 113 -5.13 13.50 10.01
C ILE A 113 -6.08 13.60 11.21
N THR A 114 -6.77 14.72 11.30
CA THR A 114 -7.69 15.04 12.40
C THR A 114 -9.07 14.45 12.12
N ASP A 115 -9.88 14.28 13.16
CA ASP A 115 -11.24 13.77 12.98
C ASP A 115 -12.07 14.73 12.09
N GLY A 116 -11.83 16.04 12.21
CA GLY A 116 -12.45 17.06 11.37
C GLY A 116 -12.10 16.90 9.89
N ASN A 117 -10.81 16.79 9.54
CA ASN A 117 -10.45 16.68 8.12
C ASN A 117 -10.74 15.30 7.51
N MET A 118 -10.96 14.26 8.33
CA MET A 118 -11.52 13.00 7.86
C MET A 118 -12.99 13.18 7.43
N ILE A 119 -13.77 13.98 8.16
CA ILE A 119 -15.15 14.34 7.78
C ILE A 119 -15.14 15.15 6.49
N ASP A 120 -14.32 16.20 6.41
CA ASP A 120 -14.21 17.05 5.22
C ASP A 120 -13.82 16.20 3.99
N PHE A 121 -12.82 15.32 4.15
CA PHE A 121 -12.42 14.37 3.13
C PHE A 121 -13.61 13.52 2.63
N THR A 122 -14.42 12.97 3.52
CA THR A 122 -15.59 12.18 3.09
C THR A 122 -16.62 13.01 2.33
N SER A 123 -16.84 14.26 2.74
CA SER A 123 -17.74 15.18 2.04
C SER A 123 -17.25 15.45 0.62
N ASP A 124 -15.97 15.79 0.47
CA ASP A 124 -15.35 16.06 -0.83
C ASP A 124 -15.44 14.85 -1.76
N MET A 125 -15.13 13.66 -1.26
CA MET A 125 -15.18 12.42 -2.05
C MET A 125 -16.60 12.08 -2.50
N ARG A 126 -17.60 12.29 -1.65
CA ARG A 126 -19.01 12.10 -2.05
C ARG A 126 -19.45 13.13 -3.10
N GLY A 127 -18.94 14.36 -3.01
CA GLY A 127 -19.11 15.37 -4.07
C GLY A 127 -18.57 14.89 -5.42
N LEU A 128 -17.39 14.29 -5.43
CA LEU A 128 -16.78 13.70 -6.64
C LEU A 128 -17.60 12.51 -7.18
N VAL A 129 -18.03 11.60 -6.30
CA VAL A 129 -18.89 10.47 -6.70
C VAL A 129 -20.19 10.97 -7.31
N ALA A 130 -20.82 12.01 -6.75
CA ALA A 130 -22.02 12.61 -7.29
C ALA A 130 -21.81 13.21 -8.69
N GLN A 131 -20.63 13.78 -8.97
CA GLN A 131 -20.27 14.25 -10.30
C GLN A 131 -20.10 13.07 -11.27
N TRP A 132 -19.29 12.08 -10.92
CA TRP A 132 -19.00 10.92 -11.76
C TRP A 132 -20.19 10.02 -12.03
N LEU A 133 -21.18 9.96 -11.14
CA LEU A 133 -22.44 9.25 -11.36
C LEU A 133 -23.23 9.76 -12.58
N ASN A 134 -22.98 11.00 -13.02
CA ASN A 134 -23.65 11.58 -14.19
C ASN A 134 -22.86 11.38 -15.49
N GLU A 135 -21.66 10.80 -15.44
CA GLU A 135 -20.84 10.57 -16.62
C GLU A 135 -21.42 9.46 -17.51
N PRO A 136 -21.43 9.63 -18.85
CA PRO A 136 -21.93 8.61 -19.76
C PRO A 136 -21.17 7.28 -19.66
N GLY A 137 -21.90 6.17 -19.59
CA GLY A 137 -21.31 4.82 -19.60
C GLY A 137 -20.69 4.37 -18.28
N VAL A 138 -20.91 5.13 -17.19
CA VAL A 138 -20.40 4.79 -15.86
C VAL A 138 -21.15 3.60 -15.24
N ASP A 139 -20.46 2.78 -14.43
CA ASP A 139 -21.11 1.75 -13.61
C ASP A 139 -21.82 2.39 -12.41
N ILE A 140 -23.10 2.73 -12.61
CA ILE A 140 -23.95 3.36 -11.60
C ILE A 140 -24.02 2.52 -10.31
N THR A 141 -24.02 1.19 -10.43
CA THR A 141 -24.16 0.28 -9.28
C THR A 141 -22.93 0.35 -8.39
N TYR A 142 -21.74 0.30 -9.00
CA TYR A 142 -20.47 0.46 -8.30
C TYR A 142 -20.40 1.80 -7.56
N TRP A 143 -20.72 2.92 -8.25
CA TRP A 143 -20.60 4.25 -7.66
C TRP A 143 -21.64 4.52 -6.56
N GLN A 144 -22.86 3.97 -6.67
CA GLN A 144 -23.85 4.05 -5.60
C GLN A 144 -23.44 3.22 -4.37
N ARG A 145 -22.83 2.04 -4.57
CA ARG A 145 -22.24 1.26 -3.46
C ARG A 145 -21.15 2.07 -2.76
N LEU A 146 -20.27 2.71 -3.53
CA LEU A 146 -19.20 3.56 -2.99
C LEU A 146 -19.74 4.78 -2.24
N ASP A 147 -20.75 5.48 -2.76
CA ASP A 147 -21.37 6.60 -2.03
C ASP A 147 -21.92 6.15 -0.67
N ARG A 148 -22.58 4.98 -0.62
CA ARG A 148 -23.07 4.39 0.65
C ARG A 148 -21.94 4.03 1.61
N ALA A 149 -20.84 3.48 1.10
CA ALA A 149 -19.65 3.17 1.89
C ALA A 149 -19.04 4.46 2.49
N LEU A 150 -18.87 5.51 1.69
CA LEU A 150 -18.39 6.82 2.14
C LEU A 150 -19.34 7.46 3.16
N ALA A 151 -20.65 7.35 2.96
CA ALA A 151 -21.65 7.82 3.92
C ALA A 151 -21.55 7.08 5.25
N ALA A 152 -21.39 5.75 5.22
CA ALA A 152 -21.22 4.93 6.43
C ALA A 152 -19.91 5.27 7.17
N PHE A 153 -18.82 5.46 6.43
CA PHE A 153 -17.54 5.89 6.98
C PHE A 153 -17.64 7.28 7.62
N SER A 154 -18.23 8.26 6.92
CA SER A 154 -18.46 9.62 7.42
C SER A 154 -19.32 9.62 8.70
N ALA A 155 -20.40 8.85 8.69
CA ALA A 155 -21.29 8.73 9.85
C ALA A 155 -20.58 8.12 11.07
N ASP A 156 -19.66 7.17 10.88
CA ASP A 156 -18.89 6.62 11.99
C ASP A 156 -17.85 7.60 12.52
N VAL A 157 -17.12 8.30 11.64
CA VAL A 157 -16.16 9.35 12.04
C VAL A 157 -16.83 10.46 12.86
N GLY A 158 -18.09 10.79 12.57
CA GLY A 158 -18.86 11.78 13.32
C GLY A 158 -19.33 11.32 14.72
N ARG A 159 -19.19 10.03 15.08
CA ARG A 159 -19.65 9.50 16.37
C ARG A 159 -18.65 9.73 17.49
N LYS A 160 -19.15 9.97 18.69
CA LYS A 160 -18.31 9.97 19.90
C LYS A 160 -17.70 8.58 20.12
N GLY A 161 -16.38 8.52 20.25
CA GLY A 161 -15.65 7.29 20.57
C GLY A 161 -15.44 6.35 19.38
N PHE A 162 -15.60 6.84 18.14
CA PHE A 162 -15.28 6.05 16.95
C PHE A 162 -13.81 5.63 16.91
N ASN A 163 -13.51 4.59 16.12
CA ASN A 163 -12.14 4.07 15.99
C ASN A 163 -11.31 4.96 15.04
N SER A 164 -10.86 6.11 15.56
CA SER A 164 -10.10 7.07 14.78
C SER A 164 -8.73 6.55 14.32
N LYS A 165 -8.16 5.55 15.00
CA LYS A 165 -6.94 4.88 14.55
C LYS A 165 -7.19 4.09 13.26
N LEU A 166 -8.26 3.29 13.21
CA LEU A 166 -8.62 2.53 12.02
C LEU A 166 -8.96 3.46 10.84
N ALA A 167 -9.69 4.56 11.10
CA ALA A 167 -9.98 5.54 10.05
C ALA A 167 -8.68 6.13 9.44
N ARG A 168 -7.69 6.48 10.27
CA ARG A 168 -6.37 6.94 9.79
C ARG A 168 -5.64 5.84 9.02
N GLN A 169 -5.71 4.59 9.48
CA GLN A 169 -5.09 3.45 8.79
C GLN A 169 -5.69 3.24 7.41
N ILE A 170 -7.02 3.28 7.27
CA ILE A 170 -7.73 3.22 5.98
C ILE A 170 -7.19 4.30 5.03
N LEU A 171 -7.14 5.55 5.50
CA LEU A 171 -6.71 6.68 4.68
C LEU A 171 -5.24 6.59 4.26
N LEU A 172 -4.33 6.26 5.18
CA LEU A 172 -2.91 6.10 4.87
C LEU A 172 -2.66 4.94 3.90
N THR A 173 -3.25 3.78 4.18
CA THR A 173 -3.14 2.59 3.32
C THR A 173 -3.58 2.90 1.89
N SER A 174 -4.75 3.55 1.76
CA SER A 174 -5.30 3.92 0.46
C SER A 174 -4.43 4.94 -0.27
N SER A 175 -3.89 5.94 0.45
CA SER A 175 -2.97 6.93 -0.13
C SER A 175 -1.65 6.32 -0.61
N PHE A 176 -1.05 5.42 0.17
CA PHE A 176 0.20 4.76 -0.20
C PHE A 176 0.01 3.83 -1.39
N ALA A 177 -1.06 3.02 -1.41
CA ALA A 177 -1.38 2.17 -2.55
C ALA A 177 -1.62 3.00 -3.83
N SER A 178 -2.44 4.05 -3.72
CA SER A 178 -2.74 4.93 -4.85
C SER A 178 -1.50 5.62 -5.41
N PHE A 179 -0.59 6.08 -4.54
CA PHE A 179 0.70 6.63 -4.97
C PHE A 179 1.45 5.62 -5.85
N LEU A 180 1.58 4.36 -5.41
CA LEU A 180 2.26 3.33 -6.20
C LEU A 180 1.53 3.03 -7.52
N PHE A 181 0.19 3.04 -7.53
CA PHE A 181 -0.59 2.87 -8.76
C PHE A 181 -0.34 4.00 -9.76
N VAL A 182 -0.30 5.23 -9.28
CA VAL A 182 -0.01 6.42 -10.10
C VAL A 182 1.39 6.33 -10.69
N VAL A 183 2.40 6.01 -9.88
CA VAL A 183 3.78 5.90 -10.37
C VAL A 183 3.87 4.77 -11.40
N LEU A 184 3.34 3.58 -11.10
CA LEU A 184 3.37 2.45 -12.02
C LEU A 184 2.63 2.76 -13.34
N ASN A 185 1.49 3.46 -13.25
CA ASN A 185 0.76 3.90 -14.43
C ASN A 185 1.54 4.87 -15.30
N ARG A 186 2.23 5.85 -14.71
CA ARG A 186 3.06 6.82 -15.44
C ARG A 186 4.26 6.17 -16.12
N LEU A 187 4.90 5.21 -15.46
CA LEU A 187 6.10 4.57 -15.99
C LEU A 187 5.80 3.49 -17.03
N LYS A 188 4.74 2.69 -16.81
CA LYS A 188 4.51 1.44 -17.57
C LYS A 188 3.17 1.35 -18.29
N ALA A 189 2.24 2.29 -18.09
CA ALA A 189 0.91 2.26 -18.68
C ALA A 189 0.29 0.84 -18.70
N PRO A 190 0.14 0.20 -17.53
CA PRO A 190 -0.13 -1.23 -17.43
C PRO A 190 -1.52 -1.59 -17.97
N ALA A 191 -1.68 -2.80 -18.52
CA ALA A 191 -3.00 -3.30 -18.90
C ALA A 191 -3.89 -3.54 -17.67
N ARG A 192 -3.26 -3.99 -16.58
CA ARG A 192 -3.93 -4.36 -15.33
C ARG A 192 -3.02 -4.12 -14.13
N ILE A 193 -3.62 -3.62 -13.05
CA ILE A 193 -3.01 -3.61 -11.71
C ILE A 193 -3.91 -4.45 -10.81
N ARG A 194 -3.37 -5.54 -10.26
CA ARG A 194 -4.04 -6.32 -9.22
C ARG A 194 -3.43 -5.98 -7.87
N TRP A 195 -4.22 -5.53 -6.91
CA TRP A 195 -3.78 -5.32 -5.54
C TRP A 195 -4.35 -6.40 -4.62
N VAL A 196 -3.46 -7.18 -4.02
CA VAL A 196 -3.77 -8.27 -3.10
C VAL A 196 -3.19 -7.94 -1.72
N THR A 197 -4.00 -8.09 -0.68
CA THR A 197 -3.62 -7.74 0.70
C THR A 197 -4.13 -8.77 1.70
N ASP A 198 -3.58 -8.79 2.91
CA ASP A 198 -4.15 -9.62 3.99
C ASP A 198 -5.52 -9.09 4.40
N ARG A 199 -6.36 -10.01 4.89
CA ARG A 199 -7.71 -9.71 5.35
C ARG A 199 -7.64 -9.12 6.76
N ASP A 200 -7.99 -7.85 6.89
CA ASP A 200 -8.11 -7.18 8.19
C ASP A 200 -9.27 -6.17 8.24
N ALA A 201 -9.43 -5.52 9.39
CA ALA A 201 -10.45 -4.50 9.59
C ALA A 201 -10.31 -3.27 8.67
N THR A 202 -9.14 -3.03 8.08
CA THR A 202 -8.91 -1.95 7.09
C THR A 202 -9.64 -2.25 5.78
N PHE A 203 -9.76 -3.52 5.39
CA PHE A 203 -10.41 -3.94 4.14
C PHE A 203 -11.82 -4.49 4.34
N GLU A 204 -12.15 -5.07 5.50
CA GLU A 204 -13.51 -5.59 5.74
C GLU A 204 -14.53 -4.49 6.08
N ARG A 205 -14.07 -3.36 6.61
CA ARG A 205 -14.96 -2.29 7.07
C ARG A 205 -15.47 -1.45 5.92
N TYR A 206 -16.71 -0.97 6.10
CA TYR A 206 -17.38 -0.06 5.16
C TYR A 206 -17.42 -0.60 3.73
N ASN A 207 -17.53 -1.92 3.57
CA ASN A 207 -17.63 -2.55 2.26
C ASN A 207 -16.40 -2.24 1.39
N GLU A 208 -15.21 -2.58 1.90
CA GLU A 208 -13.94 -2.53 1.16
C GLU A 208 -13.47 -1.12 0.76
N ILE A 209 -13.85 -0.12 1.56
CA ILE A 209 -13.64 1.30 1.24
C ILE A 209 -12.17 1.68 1.00
N SER A 210 -11.22 0.94 1.57
CA SER A 210 -9.79 1.19 1.35
C SER A 210 -9.39 0.99 -0.11
N PHE A 211 -9.93 -0.04 -0.79
CA PHE A 211 -9.71 -0.23 -2.22
C PHE A 211 -10.32 0.92 -3.02
N ASP A 212 -11.53 1.33 -2.65
CA ASP A 212 -12.27 2.37 -3.35
C ASP A 212 -11.58 3.74 -3.23
N ILE A 213 -11.12 4.11 -2.03
CA ILE A 213 -10.41 5.37 -1.81
C ILE A 213 -9.11 5.39 -2.62
N ALA A 214 -8.36 4.28 -2.65
CA ALA A 214 -7.14 4.19 -3.44
C ALA A 214 -7.42 4.36 -4.94
N PHE A 215 -8.49 3.74 -5.45
CA PHE A 215 -8.92 3.87 -6.83
C PHE A 215 -9.39 5.29 -7.17
N MET A 216 -10.17 5.92 -6.30
CA MET A 216 -10.60 7.31 -6.50
C MET A 216 -9.41 8.27 -6.52
N PHE A 217 -8.44 8.11 -5.61
CA PHE A 217 -7.21 8.89 -5.62
C PHE A 217 -6.41 8.70 -6.91
N PHE A 218 -6.33 7.47 -7.43
CA PHE A 218 -5.71 7.19 -8.71
C PHE A 218 -6.41 7.94 -9.85
N LEU A 219 -7.75 7.88 -9.90
CA LEU A 219 -8.55 8.58 -10.92
C LEU A 219 -8.39 10.10 -10.85
N LEU A 220 -8.34 10.68 -9.64
CA LEU A 220 -8.14 12.12 -9.46
C LEU A 220 -6.79 12.59 -9.99
N VAL A 221 -5.71 11.90 -9.63
CA VAL A 221 -4.38 12.27 -10.13
C VAL A 221 -4.31 12.08 -11.64
N ARG A 222 -4.86 10.97 -12.14
CA ARG A 222 -4.91 10.70 -13.57
C ARG A 222 -5.68 11.78 -14.34
N SER A 223 -6.82 12.25 -13.82
CA SER A 223 -7.59 13.32 -14.44
C SER A 223 -6.81 14.64 -14.50
N ASN A 224 -5.95 14.90 -13.51
CA ASN A 224 -5.11 16.10 -13.48
C ASN A 224 -3.89 16.00 -14.42
N ASP A 225 -3.38 14.79 -14.65
CA ASP A 225 -2.28 14.53 -15.59
C ASP A 225 -2.72 14.67 -17.07
N GLY A 226 -4.04 14.76 -17.34
CA GLY A 226 -4.62 14.92 -18.67
C GLY A 226 -5.34 13.67 -19.19
N ASN A 227 -5.86 13.74 -20.41
CA ASN A 227 -6.61 12.64 -21.01
C ASN A 227 -5.70 11.43 -21.27
N PRO A 228 -5.99 10.26 -20.68
CA PRO A 228 -5.23 9.07 -20.99
C PRO A 228 -5.48 8.60 -22.42
N ALA A 229 -4.48 7.94 -23.02
CA ALA A 229 -4.63 7.32 -24.33
C ALA A 229 -5.74 6.25 -24.36
N ASP A 230 -5.90 5.50 -23.26
CA ASP A 230 -6.98 4.54 -23.06
C ASP A 230 -7.61 4.73 -21.66
N PRO A 231 -8.84 5.28 -21.56
CA PRO A 231 -9.50 5.51 -20.27
C PRO A 231 -9.82 4.22 -19.51
N THR A 232 -9.84 3.07 -20.18
CA THR A 232 -10.19 1.76 -19.59
C THR A 232 -9.02 1.02 -18.97
N LYS A 233 -7.79 1.54 -19.14
CA LYS A 233 -6.56 0.97 -18.57
C LYS A 233 -5.96 1.86 -17.46
N PRO A 234 -5.29 1.29 -16.45
CA PRO A 234 -5.28 -0.12 -16.14
C PRO A 234 -6.64 -0.58 -15.65
N ARG A 235 -6.97 -1.84 -15.93
CA ARG A 235 -8.04 -2.53 -15.20
C ARG A 235 -7.56 -2.81 -13.78
N PHE A 236 -8.37 -2.49 -12.79
CA PHE A 236 -8.07 -2.81 -11.40
C PHE A 236 -8.71 -4.13 -10.99
N VAL A 237 -7.96 -4.92 -10.24
CA VAL A 237 -8.48 -6.11 -9.54
C VAL A 237 -8.06 -5.98 -8.08
N PHE A 238 -9.03 -6.04 -7.17
CA PHE A 238 -8.77 -5.99 -5.74
C PHE A 238 -9.07 -7.35 -5.13
N ALA A 239 -8.21 -7.80 -4.21
CA ALA A 239 -8.39 -9.09 -3.55
C ALA A 239 -7.80 -9.11 -2.14
N TYR A 240 -8.38 -9.96 -1.31
CA TYR A 240 -7.78 -10.50 -0.10
C TYR A 240 -8.21 -11.98 0.00
N PRO A 241 -7.60 -12.79 0.89
CA PRO A 241 -7.92 -14.21 1.01
C PRO A 241 -9.43 -14.48 1.17
N PHE A 242 -9.96 -15.35 0.32
CA PHE A 242 -11.37 -15.75 0.26
C PHE A 242 -12.38 -14.62 0.01
N MET A 243 -11.95 -13.49 -0.56
CA MET A 243 -12.87 -12.41 -0.97
C MET A 243 -13.94 -12.89 -1.97
N ASP A 244 -13.56 -13.78 -2.88
CA ASP A 244 -14.46 -14.42 -3.86
C ASP A 244 -15.10 -15.72 -3.34
N GLY A 245 -14.83 -16.08 -2.08
CA GLY A 245 -15.29 -17.32 -1.45
C GLY A 245 -14.47 -18.58 -1.78
N SER A 246 -13.39 -18.49 -2.55
CA SER A 246 -12.62 -19.65 -3.02
C SER A 246 -11.10 -19.49 -3.02
N THR A 247 -10.57 -18.34 -3.43
CA THR A 247 -9.14 -18.16 -3.67
C THR A 247 -8.42 -17.77 -2.40
N ASP A 248 -7.50 -18.63 -1.96
CA ASP A 248 -6.60 -18.34 -0.85
C ASP A 248 -5.36 -17.59 -1.39
N TYR A 249 -5.20 -16.34 -0.99
CA TYR A 249 -4.04 -15.50 -1.34
C TYR A 249 -3.04 -15.38 -0.19
N ALA A 250 -3.13 -16.27 0.82
CA ALA A 250 -2.32 -16.19 2.04
C ALA A 250 -0.81 -16.26 1.76
N GLU A 251 -0.38 -17.05 0.77
CA GLU A 251 1.03 -17.12 0.36
C GLU A 251 1.51 -15.76 -0.17
N HIS A 252 0.70 -15.09 -0.99
CA HIS A 252 1.11 -13.86 -1.66
C HIS A 252 1.43 -12.71 -0.71
N VAL A 253 0.74 -12.66 0.43
CA VAL A 253 0.93 -11.61 1.45
C VAL A 253 2.15 -11.87 2.34
N ARG A 254 2.78 -13.05 2.28
CA ARG A 254 4.02 -13.33 3.04
C ARG A 254 5.23 -12.51 2.56
N LEU A 255 5.23 -12.09 1.29
CA LEU A 255 6.29 -11.20 0.76
C LEU A 255 6.34 -9.86 1.51
N PRO A 256 5.25 -9.07 1.53
CA PRO A 256 5.24 -7.82 2.29
C PRO A 256 5.28 -8.03 3.80
N ASP A 257 4.83 -9.15 4.37
CA ASP A 257 4.93 -9.46 5.83
C ASP A 257 6.39 -9.40 6.33
N TYR A 258 7.34 -9.89 5.53
CA TYR A 258 8.76 -9.79 5.87
C TYR A 258 9.23 -8.35 6.06
N LEU A 259 8.82 -7.47 5.17
CA LEU A 259 9.20 -6.06 5.20
C LEU A 259 8.40 -5.29 6.25
N ALA A 260 7.11 -5.58 6.41
CA ALA A 260 6.24 -4.93 7.38
C ALA A 260 6.66 -5.26 8.81
N GLY A 261 6.90 -6.54 9.09
CA GLY A 261 7.40 -7.01 10.38
C GLY A 261 8.78 -6.45 10.72
N LEU A 262 9.70 -6.42 9.75
CA LEU A 262 11.03 -5.81 9.90
C LEU A 262 10.94 -4.32 10.22
N CYS A 263 10.24 -3.55 9.39
CA CYS A 263 10.24 -2.09 9.48
C CYS A 263 9.43 -1.57 10.68
N ALA A 264 8.43 -2.33 11.16
CA ALA A 264 7.79 -2.06 12.44
C ALA A 264 8.74 -2.26 13.63
N ASP A 265 9.66 -3.23 13.53
CA ASP A 265 10.62 -3.54 14.60
C ASP A 265 11.85 -2.63 14.62
N LEU A 266 12.26 -2.12 13.45
CA LEU A 266 13.45 -1.31 13.25
C LEU A 266 13.44 -0.05 14.14
N LYS A 267 14.36 0.00 15.10
CA LYS A 267 14.58 1.18 15.94
C LYS A 267 15.68 2.07 15.36
N LEU A 268 15.34 3.32 15.09
CA LEU A 268 16.28 4.35 14.64
C LEU A 268 16.63 5.31 15.79
N PRO A 269 17.84 5.91 15.81
CA PRO A 269 18.92 5.75 14.82
C PRO A 269 19.84 4.54 15.05
N GLY A 270 19.66 3.79 16.14
CA GLY A 270 20.60 2.73 16.57
C GLY A 270 20.66 1.48 15.67
N ILE A 271 19.68 1.28 14.79
CA ILE A 271 19.49 0.06 13.98
C ILE A 271 19.47 -1.17 14.91
N GLU A 272 18.45 -1.21 15.76
CA GLU A 272 18.25 -2.31 16.70
C GLU A 272 17.00 -3.13 16.33
N PHE A 273 17.08 -4.43 16.61
CA PHE A 273 16.00 -5.38 16.39
C PHE A 273 15.73 -6.18 17.66
N SER A 274 14.47 -6.55 17.87
CA SER A 274 14.05 -7.44 18.96
C SER A 274 14.39 -8.91 18.71
N HIS A 275 14.59 -9.29 17.44
CA HIS A 275 14.81 -10.67 17.04
C HIS A 275 15.81 -10.79 15.88
N ALA A 276 16.69 -11.81 15.95
CA ALA A 276 17.72 -12.10 14.94
C ALA A 276 17.18 -12.34 13.51
N LYS A 277 15.91 -12.77 13.37
CA LYS A 277 15.29 -12.90 12.04
C LYS A 277 15.18 -11.55 11.33
N PHE A 278 14.96 -10.46 12.06
CA PHE A 278 14.89 -9.13 11.47
C PHE A 278 16.27 -8.64 11.05
N GLU A 279 17.32 -8.92 11.83
CA GLU A 279 18.72 -8.69 11.40
C GLU A 279 19.03 -9.41 10.09
N THR A 280 18.56 -10.65 9.96
CA THR A 280 18.75 -11.45 8.74
C THR A 280 18.05 -10.84 7.53
N ILE A 281 16.78 -10.41 7.68
CA ILE A 281 16.02 -9.75 6.60
C ILE A 281 16.68 -8.41 6.26
N PHE A 282 17.07 -7.64 7.27
CA PHE A 282 17.71 -6.34 7.08
C PHE A 282 19.01 -6.47 6.28
N GLY A 283 19.90 -7.38 6.69
CA GLY A 283 21.15 -7.62 5.99
C GLY A 283 20.96 -8.19 4.58
N GLY A 284 19.93 -9.01 4.37
CA GLY A 284 19.69 -9.68 3.10
C GLY A 284 18.85 -8.91 2.09
N ALA A 285 17.97 -8.01 2.52
CA ALA A 285 17.02 -7.32 1.64
C ALA A 285 17.13 -5.79 1.67
N ILE A 286 17.70 -5.19 2.73
CA ILE A 286 17.69 -3.74 2.93
C ILE A 286 19.07 -3.10 2.72
N ILE A 287 20.14 -3.70 3.24
CA ILE A 287 21.50 -3.15 3.07
C ILE A 287 21.88 -3.14 1.58
N ASN A 288 22.34 -1.99 1.09
CA ASN A 288 22.69 -1.75 -0.32
C ASN A 288 21.56 -2.05 -1.32
N SER A 289 20.31 -2.07 -0.86
CA SER A 289 19.16 -2.44 -1.69
C SER A 289 18.84 -1.36 -2.72
N ARG A 290 18.58 -1.80 -3.95
CA ARG A 290 18.14 -0.94 -5.07
C ARG A 290 16.64 -1.01 -5.31
N ASN A 291 16.00 -2.06 -4.82
CA ASN A 291 14.60 -2.37 -5.11
C ASN A 291 13.75 -2.58 -3.86
N ASN A 292 14.33 -2.53 -2.65
CA ASN A 292 13.56 -2.52 -1.41
C ASN A 292 13.72 -1.16 -0.72
N LEU A 293 12.79 -0.26 -0.99
CA LEU A 293 12.86 1.14 -0.55
C LEU A 293 12.14 1.35 0.77
N LEU A 294 12.80 2.06 1.70
CA LEU A 294 12.21 2.47 2.97
C LEU A 294 11.93 3.97 2.95
N MET A 295 10.69 4.32 3.26
CA MET A 295 10.18 5.68 3.28
C MET A 295 9.69 6.00 4.68
N GLU A 296 10.34 6.93 5.36
CA GLU A 296 9.85 7.45 6.63
C GLU A 296 8.84 8.56 6.37
N VAL A 297 7.69 8.46 7.03
CA VAL A 297 6.58 9.40 6.94
C VAL A 297 6.45 10.14 8.25
N LEU A 298 6.68 11.44 8.21
CA LEU A 298 6.66 12.35 9.35
C LEU A 298 5.53 13.35 9.17
N GLY A 299 4.80 13.66 10.25
CA GLY A 299 3.70 14.61 10.21
C GLY A 299 3.69 15.57 11.40
N SER A 300 3.44 16.84 11.10
CA SER A 300 3.08 17.89 12.07
C SER A 300 1.61 18.27 11.89
N ALA A 301 1.13 19.28 12.62
CA ALA A 301 -0.22 19.80 12.38
C ALA A 301 -0.37 20.49 11.02
N GLU A 302 0.74 20.98 10.44
CA GLU A 302 0.73 21.81 9.23
C GLU A 302 1.10 21.03 7.98
N LYS A 303 1.94 19.99 8.10
CA LYS A 303 2.46 19.27 6.94
C LYS A 303 2.75 17.81 7.24
N ILE A 304 2.69 16.99 6.18
CA ILE A 304 3.35 15.69 6.12
C ILE A 304 4.58 15.81 5.23
N THR A 305 5.63 15.10 5.57
CA THR A 305 6.84 14.96 4.76
C THR A 305 7.23 13.50 4.70
N THR A 306 7.80 13.09 3.56
CA THR A 306 8.40 11.77 3.40
C THR A 306 9.86 11.90 3.09
N ARG A 307 10.69 11.02 3.67
CA ARG A 307 12.10 10.90 3.29
C ARG A 307 12.48 9.45 3.07
N ARG A 308 13.33 9.21 2.09
CA ARG A 308 13.93 7.89 1.90
C ARG A 308 15.00 7.65 2.95
N ILE A 309 15.00 6.44 3.52
CA ILE A 309 16.09 5.94 4.34
C ILE A 309 16.86 4.92 3.51
N GLY A 310 18.18 5.10 3.41
CA GLY A 310 19.09 4.17 2.75
C GLY A 310 20.11 3.64 3.75
N PHE A 311 20.51 2.38 3.58
CA PHE A 311 21.52 1.74 4.39
C PHE A 311 22.63 1.20 3.50
N THR A 312 23.87 1.53 3.85
CA THR A 312 25.08 1.04 3.18
C THR A 312 25.91 0.24 4.18
N ALA A 313 26.58 -0.80 3.68
CA ALA A 313 27.52 -1.60 4.49
C ALA A 313 28.77 -0.81 4.88
#